data_AF-A0A6B9VKV4-F1
#
_entry.id   AF-A0A6B9VKV4-F1
#
_cell.length_a   1.000
_cell.length_b   1.000
_cell.length_c   1.000
_cell.angle_alpha   90.00
_cell.angle_beta   90.00
_cell.angle_gamma   90.00
#
_symmetry.space_group_name_H-M   'P 1'
#
loop_
_entity.id
_entity.type
_entity.pdbx_description
1 polymer ?
#
loop_
_entity_poly.entity_id
_entity_poly.type
_entity_poly.pdbx_seq_one_letter_code
_entity_poly.pdbx_strand_id
1 'polypeptide(L)'
;FKAKLIGDRGPNTEAITLAYDPNTQVLFFGESNSKRVSCWNTAMPFKKESTDTVYKNDNLIFVTDILVDRNGELWFMSNAHPPVVDGPKMTSKAPLIRIMKMNPKEAIKGTRCDLPFK
;
A
#
# COMPACT_ATOMS: atom_id res chain seq x y z
N PHE A 1 24.62 -15.98 -3.93
CA PHE A 1 23.44 -15.19 -3.50
C PHE A 1 22.18 -15.89 -4.02
N LYS A 2 21.17 -16.15 -3.17
CA LYS A 2 19.90 -16.79 -3.57
C LYS A 2 18.75 -15.97 -2.99
N ALA A 3 17.80 -15.56 -3.84
CA ALA A 3 16.55 -14.97 -3.38
C ALA A 3 15.64 -16.05 -2.78
N LYS A 4 14.76 -15.66 -1.84
CA LYS A 4 13.82 -16.56 -1.17
C LYS A 4 12.42 -15.92 -1.17
N LEU A 5 11.41 -16.70 -1.55
CA LEU A 5 10.01 -16.35 -1.33
C LEU A 5 9.70 -16.41 0.17
N ILE A 6 9.18 -15.32 0.73
CA ILE A 6 8.91 -15.22 2.18
C ILE A 6 7.43 -15.38 2.55
N GLY A 7 6.52 -15.39 1.57
CA GLY A 7 5.08 -15.57 1.76
C GLY A 7 4.23 -14.75 0.79
N ASP A 8 2.97 -14.50 1.15
CA ASP A 8 1.98 -13.76 0.36
C ASP A 8 0.96 -13.01 1.24
N ARG A 9 0.14 -12.14 0.64
CA ARG A 9 -0.90 -11.34 1.34
C ARG A 9 -2.32 -11.89 1.15
N GLY A 10 -2.47 -13.04 0.51
CA GLY A 10 -3.76 -13.64 0.17
C GLY A 10 -4.41 -13.07 -1.11
N PRO A 11 -5.59 -13.58 -1.47
CA PRO A 11 -6.27 -13.22 -2.72
C PRO A 11 -6.79 -11.77 -2.73
N ASN A 12 -6.88 -11.17 -3.91
CA ASN A 12 -7.38 -9.79 -4.14
C ASN A 12 -6.55 -8.70 -3.45
N THR A 13 -5.25 -8.96 -3.27
CA THR A 13 -4.30 -8.03 -2.66
C THR A 13 -3.23 -7.59 -3.65
N GLU A 14 -3.41 -7.83 -4.95
CA GLU A 14 -2.43 -7.49 -5.99
C GLU A 14 -1.97 -6.04 -5.85
N ALA A 15 -0.66 -5.83 -5.80
CA ALA A 15 -0.04 -4.52 -5.68
C ALA A 15 1.09 -4.42 -6.69
N ILE A 16 1.23 -3.25 -7.31
CA ILE A 16 2.30 -3.00 -8.30
C ILE A 16 3.40 -2.10 -7.75
N THR A 17 3.21 -1.57 -6.54
CA THR A 17 4.14 -0.65 -5.89
C THR A 17 4.17 -0.90 -4.38
N LEU A 18 5.33 -0.68 -3.77
CA LEU A 18 5.55 -0.82 -2.34
C LEU A 18 6.66 0.12 -1.85
N ALA A 19 6.57 0.55 -0.59
CA ALA A 19 7.57 1.38 0.05
C ALA A 19 7.84 0.92 1.48
N TYR A 20 9.11 0.91 1.87
CA TYR A 20 9.54 0.61 3.24
C TYR A 20 9.72 1.91 4.02
N ASP A 21 9.07 2.00 5.18
CA ASP A 21 9.33 3.05 6.15
C ASP A 21 10.33 2.54 7.22
N PRO A 22 11.57 3.05 7.25
CA PRO A 22 12.56 2.63 8.24
C PRO A 22 12.19 3.04 9.67
N ASN A 23 11.34 4.06 9.87
CA ASN A 23 10.99 4.54 11.21
C ASN A 23 10.01 3.59 11.92
N THR A 24 9.09 2.98 11.18
CA THR A 24 8.11 2.01 11.71
C THR A 24 8.44 0.56 11.38
N GLN A 25 9.42 0.31 10.50
CA GLN A 25 9.77 -1.00 9.96
C GLN A 25 8.64 -1.68 9.20
N VAL A 26 7.74 -0.88 8.64
CA VAL A 26 6.54 -1.32 7.90
C VAL A 26 6.77 -1.19 6.40
N LEU A 27 6.39 -2.22 5.67
CA LEU A 27 6.18 -2.16 4.22
C LEU A 27 4.72 -1.77 3.94
N PHE A 28 4.54 -0.73 3.13
CA PHE A 28 3.24 -0.31 2.62
C PHE A 28 3.10 -0.75 1.16
N PHE A 29 1.90 -1.15 0.76
CA PHE A 29 1.60 -1.64 -0.58
C PHE A 29 0.47 -0.83 -1.20
N GLY A 30 0.71 -0.31 -2.40
CA GLY A 30 -0.34 0.29 -3.22
C GLY A 30 -1.08 -0.80 -3.99
N GLU A 31 -2.31 -1.13 -3.56
CA GLU A 31 -3.08 -2.20 -4.18
C GLU A 31 -3.74 -1.73 -5.48
N SER A 32 -3.74 -2.60 -6.50
CA SER A 32 -4.14 -2.26 -7.86
C SER A 32 -5.65 -2.22 -8.04
N ASN A 33 -6.40 -3.11 -7.37
CA ASN A 33 -7.84 -3.29 -7.60
C ASN A 33 -8.73 -3.03 -6.36
N SER A 34 -8.19 -3.23 -5.16
CA SER A 34 -8.98 -3.17 -3.91
C SER A 34 -9.29 -1.75 -3.41
N LYS A 35 -8.67 -0.75 -4.06
CA LYS A 35 -8.71 0.68 -3.71
C LYS A 35 -8.19 0.99 -2.30
N ARG A 36 -7.10 0.34 -1.93
CA ARG A 36 -6.51 0.39 -0.59
C ARG A 36 -5.02 0.61 -0.64
N VAL A 37 -4.49 1.15 0.45
CA VAL A 37 -3.10 0.97 0.85
C VAL A 37 -3.10 -0.01 2.01
N SER A 38 -2.35 -1.09 1.87
CA SER A 38 -2.17 -2.09 2.94
C SER A 38 -0.78 -1.94 3.57
N CYS A 39 -0.60 -2.51 4.75
CA CYS A 39 0.66 -2.52 5.48
C CYS A 39 1.06 -3.94 5.90
N TRP A 40 2.35 -4.12 6.17
CA TRP A 40 2.91 -5.28 6.86
C TRP A 40 4.13 -4.87 7.67
N ASN A 41 4.18 -5.23 8.95
CA ASN A 41 5.38 -5.03 9.76
C ASN A 41 6.40 -6.15 9.49
N THR A 42 7.62 -5.78 9.09
CA THR A 42 8.67 -6.73 8.69
C THR A 42 9.16 -7.64 9.83
N ALA A 43 8.84 -7.33 11.09
CA ALA A 43 9.11 -8.19 12.24
C ALA A 43 8.10 -9.36 12.39
N MET A 44 7.05 -9.41 11.59
CA MET A 44 6.03 -10.46 11.59
C MET A 44 6.21 -11.40 10.39
N PRO A 45 5.82 -12.70 10.46
CA PRO A 45 5.80 -13.56 9.27
C PRO A 45 4.98 -12.93 8.14
N PHE A 46 5.44 -12.98 6.88
CA PHE A 46 4.70 -12.40 5.75
C PHE A 46 3.55 -13.32 5.33
N LYS A 47 2.35 -13.05 5.84
CA LYS A 47 1.13 -13.81 5.58
C LYS A 47 -0.09 -12.91 5.69
N LYS A 48 -1.22 -13.30 5.09
CA LYS A 48 -2.48 -12.53 5.15
C LYS A 48 -2.83 -12.06 6.58
N GLU A 49 -2.67 -12.92 7.58
CA GLU A 49 -3.07 -12.63 8.97
C GLU A 49 -2.18 -11.59 9.66
N SER A 50 -1.01 -11.24 9.11
CA SER A 50 -0.11 -10.22 9.65
C SER A 50 -0.13 -8.91 8.85
N THR A 51 -1.04 -8.79 7.90
CA THR A 51 -1.27 -7.56 7.12
C THR A 51 -2.53 -6.84 7.56
N ASP A 52 -2.61 -5.55 7.24
CA ASP A 52 -3.81 -4.76 7.50
C ASP A 52 -4.02 -3.66 6.45
N THR A 53 -5.22 -3.04 6.45
CA THR A 53 -5.52 -1.87 5.61
C THR A 53 -5.32 -0.59 6.41
N VAL A 54 -4.49 0.32 5.89
CA VAL A 54 -4.21 1.63 6.53
C VAL A 54 -4.96 2.78 5.86
N TYR A 55 -5.34 2.62 4.60
CA TYR A 55 -6.15 3.60 3.88
C TYR A 55 -7.08 2.90 2.89
N LYS A 56 -8.32 3.37 2.78
CA LYS A 56 -9.30 2.90 1.80
C LYS A 56 -10.17 4.06 1.33
N ASN A 57 -10.34 4.20 0.02
CA ASN A 57 -11.23 5.20 -0.56
C ASN A 57 -11.73 4.73 -1.92
N ASP A 58 -13.03 4.88 -2.21
CA ASP A 58 -13.62 4.42 -3.48
C ASP A 58 -13.09 5.14 -4.72
N ASN A 59 -12.44 6.29 -4.55
CA ASN A 59 -11.77 7.05 -5.62
C ASN A 59 -10.28 6.71 -5.77
N LEU A 60 -9.72 5.84 -4.92
CA LEU A 60 -8.32 5.42 -5.01
C LEU A 60 -8.15 4.30 -6.04
N ILE A 61 -8.33 4.64 -7.31
CA ILE A 61 -8.37 3.67 -8.40
C ILE A 61 -6.95 3.44 -8.94
N PHE A 62 -6.46 2.20 -8.82
CA PHE A 62 -5.15 1.76 -9.30
C PHE A 62 -4.00 2.58 -8.67
N VAL A 63 -3.58 2.20 -7.45
CA VAL A 63 -2.43 2.83 -6.78
C VAL A 63 -1.17 2.46 -7.54
N THR A 64 -0.59 3.46 -8.20
CA THR A 64 0.49 3.28 -9.17
C THR A 64 1.86 3.61 -8.60
N ASP A 65 1.92 4.40 -7.53
CA ASP A 65 3.19 4.73 -6.87
C ASP A 65 3.00 4.93 -5.36
N ILE A 66 4.05 4.61 -4.60
CA ILE A 66 4.13 4.83 -3.16
C ILE A 66 5.59 5.06 -2.77
N LEU A 67 5.85 6.04 -1.91
CA LEU A 67 7.19 6.37 -1.44
C LEU A 67 7.13 6.88 0.00
N VAL A 68 8.26 6.78 0.69
CA VAL A 68 8.49 7.44 1.99
C VAL A 68 9.52 8.54 1.75
N ASP A 69 9.17 9.78 2.11
CA ASP A 69 10.07 10.92 1.93
C ASP A 69 11.11 11.02 3.05
N ARG A 70 12.02 11.98 2.92
CA ARG A 70 13.10 12.22 3.90
C ARG A 70 12.61 12.61 5.31
N ASN A 71 11.37 13.08 5.43
CA ASN A 71 10.76 13.44 6.71
C ASN A 71 10.02 12.24 7.32
N GLY A 72 10.03 11.09 6.66
CA GLY A 72 9.29 9.91 7.08
C GLY A 72 7.80 9.97 6.75
N GLU A 73 7.36 10.85 5.86
CA GLU A 73 5.96 10.89 5.43
C GLU A 73 5.74 9.90 4.28
N LEU A 74 4.61 9.19 4.31
CA LEU A 74 4.22 8.27 3.26
C LEU A 74 3.37 8.99 2.23
N TRP A 75 3.77 8.91 0.97
CA TRP A 75 3.07 9.45 -0.17
C TRP A 75 2.63 8.33 -1.08
N PHE A 76 1.42 8.42 -1.62
CA PHE A 76 0.92 7.45 -2.59
C PHE A 76 0.07 8.12 -3.66
N MET A 77 0.11 7.56 -4.87
CA MET A 77 -0.57 8.08 -6.04
C MET A 77 -1.47 7.02 -6.67
N SER A 78 -2.69 7.42 -7.05
CA SER A 78 -3.56 6.64 -7.92
C SER A 78 -3.83 7.41 -9.20
N ASN A 79 -3.93 6.73 -10.35
CA ASN A 79 -4.14 7.39 -11.64
C ASN A 79 -5.24 6.77 -12.52
N ALA A 80 -5.90 5.68 -12.06
CA ALA A 80 -6.90 4.95 -12.84
C ALA A 80 -6.39 4.47 -14.22
N HIS A 81 -5.10 4.16 -14.34
CA HIS A 81 -4.48 3.76 -15.61
C HIS A 81 -3.74 2.41 -15.48
N PRO A 82 -4.47 1.28 -15.38
CA PRO A 82 -3.86 -0.04 -15.38
C PRO A 82 -3.27 -0.38 -16.76
N PRO A 83 -2.18 -1.16 -16.84
CA PRO A 83 -1.51 -1.55 -18.08
C PRO A 83 -2.30 -2.66 -18.82
N VAL A 84 -3.53 -2.36 -19.22
CA VAL A 84 -4.42 -3.28 -19.95
C VAL A 84 -4.63 -2.72 -21.35
N VAL A 85 -4.10 -3.44 -22.35
CA VAL A 85 -4.33 -3.13 -23.77
C VAL A 85 -5.82 -3.25 -24.08
N ASP A 86 -6.37 -2.25 -24.75
CA ASP A 86 -7.81 -2.14 -25.07
C ASP A 86 -8.74 -2.20 -23.84
N GLY A 87 -8.20 -1.86 -22.66
CA GLY A 87 -8.98 -1.79 -21.42
C GLY A 87 -10.04 -0.68 -21.45
N PRO A 88 -11.11 -0.81 -20.62
CA PRO A 88 -12.14 0.21 -20.53
C PRO A 88 -11.53 1.54 -20.05
N LYS A 89 -11.94 2.65 -20.67
CA LYS A 89 -11.61 3.99 -20.16
C LYS A 89 -12.25 4.15 -18.78
N MET A 90 -11.44 4.33 -17.75
CA MET A 90 -11.95 4.56 -16.40
C MET A 90 -12.56 5.97 -16.32
N THR A 91 -13.82 6.07 -15.89
CA THR A 91 -14.51 7.33 -15.66
C THR A 91 -14.84 7.46 -14.18
N SER A 92 -14.66 8.65 -13.62
CA SER A 92 -15.02 8.98 -12.24
C SER A 92 -15.55 10.40 -12.17
N LYS A 93 -16.45 10.65 -11.21
CA LYS A 93 -16.86 12.02 -10.85
C LYS A 93 -15.78 12.77 -10.07
N ALA A 94 -14.85 12.04 -9.44
CA ALA A 94 -13.70 12.60 -8.75
C ALA A 94 -12.48 12.68 -9.69
N PRO A 95 -11.48 13.52 -9.38
CA PRO A 95 -10.21 13.53 -10.10
C PRO A 95 -9.58 12.13 -10.15
N LEU A 96 -9.17 11.69 -11.35
CA LEU A 96 -8.58 10.37 -11.59
C LEU A 96 -7.15 10.25 -11.06
N ILE A 97 -6.34 11.31 -11.26
CA ILE A 97 -5.01 11.41 -10.68
C ILE A 97 -5.15 11.99 -9.28
N ARG A 98 -4.67 11.26 -8.28
CA ARG A 98 -4.77 11.64 -6.87
C ARG A 98 -3.43 11.36 -6.21
N ILE A 99 -2.90 12.36 -5.53
CA ILE A 99 -1.69 12.24 -4.70
C ILE A 99 -2.12 12.48 -3.26
N MET A 100 -1.78 11.55 -2.38
CA MET A 100 -2.16 11.55 -0.98
C MET A 100 -0.89 11.48 -0.13
N LYS A 101 -0.95 12.04 1.07
CA LYS A 101 0.12 11.97 2.07
C LYS A 101 -0.46 11.56 3.42
N MET A 102 0.23 10.72 4.17
CA MET A 102 -0.10 10.41 5.55
C MET A 102 1.14 10.16 6.41
N ASN A 103 0.99 10.37 7.71
CA ASN A 103 2.01 9.99 8.67
C ASN A 103 1.96 8.46 8.90
N PRO A 104 3.04 7.70 8.64
CA PRO A 104 3.03 6.24 8.78
C PRO A 104 2.65 5.76 10.18
N LYS A 105 3.19 6.43 11.22
CA LYS A 105 2.98 6.04 12.63
C LYS A 105 1.52 6.21 13.05
N GLU A 106 0.87 7.27 12.60
CA GLU A 106 -0.56 7.46 12.82
C GLU A 106 -1.39 6.48 12.00
N ALA A 107 -1.02 6.24 10.74
CA ALA A 107 -1.76 5.37 9.82
C ALA A 107 -1.80 3.91 10.27
N ILE A 108 -0.73 3.41 10.90
CA ILE A 108 -0.68 2.02 11.39
C ILE A 108 -1.33 1.86 12.76
N LYS A 109 -1.60 2.93 13.50
CA LYS A 109 -2.01 2.85 14.91
C LYS A 109 -3.24 1.95 15.11
N GLY A 110 -3.13 0.95 15.98
CA GLY A 110 -4.21 -0.01 16.27
C GLY A 110 -4.49 -1.03 15.16
N THR A 111 -3.67 -1.07 14.11
CA THR A 111 -3.69 -2.12 13.08
C THR A 111 -2.75 -3.28 13.47
N ARG A 112 -2.77 -4.36 12.69
CA ARG A 112 -1.79 -5.46 12.86
C ARG A 112 -0.33 -5.07 12.57
N CYS A 113 -0.09 -3.90 11.99
CA CYS A 113 1.24 -3.40 11.66
C CYS A 113 1.88 -2.57 12.79
N ASP A 114 1.07 -2.17 13.78
CA ASP A 114 1.50 -1.41 14.96
C ASP A 114 1.95 -2.38 16.05
N LEU A 115 3.23 -2.73 16.00
CA LEU A 115 3.85 -3.49 17.08
C LEU A 115 4.25 -2.51 18.20
N PRO A 116 3.99 -2.84 19.48
CA PRO A 116 4.57 -2.08 20.57
C PRO A 116 6.08 -2.09 20.41
N PHE A 117 6.69 -0.90 20.40
CA PHE A 117 8.14 -0.73 20.36
C PHE A 117 8.77 -1.62 21.44
N LYS A 118 9.65 -2.54 21.05
CA LYS A 118 10.51 -3.28 21.97
C LYS A 118 11.63 -2.39 22.47
#